data_AF-A0A7J3DA40-F1
#
_entry.id   AF-A0A7J3DA40-F1
#
_cell.length_a   1.000
_cell.length_b   1.000
_cell.length_c   1.000
_cell.angle_alpha   90.00
_cell.angle_beta   90.00
_cell.angle_gamma   90.00
#
_symmetry.space_group_name_H-M   'P 1'
#
loop_
_entity.id
_entity.type
_entity.pdbx_description
1 polymer ?
#
loop_
_entity_poly.entity_id
_entity_poly.type
_entity_poly.pdbx_seq_one_letter_code
_entity_poly.pdbx_strand_id
1 'polypeptide(L)'
;MEYSSEGKSPAEIERIFGEAGFKKIAGSPVFEIEVDEENELAEKIERLHQSLKNAGIIYIPSIIRPAEAQQLRSAGYKERMDLWRILGIDVDELFNLLEYDLEKFRARAMEVFKMEVDRIAMEREKELREIRERELIEQAKNKIVESTKVEGGQTFQELLKIVGIDEDSLSQMIDELVEKGRIRAEQRGRRVVYIAS
;
A
#
# COMPACT_ATOMS: atom_id res chain seq x y z
N MET A 1 -9.47 -1.94 31.46
CA MET A 1 -8.64 -0.76 31.76
C MET A 1 -9.41 0.42 31.18
N GLU A 2 -10.21 1.09 32.01
CA GLU A 2 -11.07 2.21 31.61
C GLU A 2 -10.21 3.43 31.31
N TYR A 3 -10.21 3.88 30.05
CA TYR A 3 -9.63 5.16 29.68
C TYR A 3 -10.62 6.25 30.08
N SER A 4 -10.43 6.83 31.27
CA SER A 4 -11.11 8.07 31.65
C SER A 4 -10.54 9.21 30.82
N SER A 5 -11.28 9.63 29.78
CA SER A 5 -10.98 10.79 28.95
C SER A 5 -11.46 12.07 29.63
N GLU A 6 -10.90 12.42 30.79
CA GLU A 6 -11.13 13.73 31.43
C GLU A 6 -10.26 14.83 30.79
N GLY A 7 -10.31 14.96 29.47
CA GLY A 7 -9.53 15.95 28.73
C GLY A 7 -10.06 16.16 27.31
N LYS A 8 -9.67 17.29 26.71
CA LYS A 8 -9.97 17.58 25.31
C LYS A 8 -9.26 16.56 24.42
N SER A 9 -9.90 16.11 23.35
CA SER A 9 -9.29 15.17 22.40
C SER A 9 -8.11 15.82 21.65
N PRO A 10 -7.15 15.04 21.12
CA PRO A 10 -6.03 15.58 20.35
C PRO A 10 -6.45 16.50 19.18
N ALA A 11 -7.56 16.17 18.51
CA ALA A 11 -8.10 16.99 17.42
C ALA A 11 -8.64 18.35 17.93
N GLU A 12 -9.24 18.38 19.11
CA GLU A 12 -9.69 19.62 19.74
C GLU A 12 -8.52 20.49 20.21
N ILE A 13 -7.45 19.86 20.72
CA ILE A 13 -6.21 20.56 21.06
C ILE A 13 -5.60 21.20 19.80
N GLU A 14 -5.48 20.43 18.71
CA GLU A 14 -4.97 20.94 17.43
C GLU A 14 -5.77 22.14 16.91
N ARG A 15 -7.10 22.08 17.02
CA ARG A 15 -7.96 23.19 16.64
C ARG A 15 -7.71 24.44 17.48
N ILE A 16 -7.54 24.30 18.80
CA ILE A 16 -7.26 25.44 19.71
C ILE A 16 -5.94 26.11 19.35
N PHE A 17 -4.89 25.32 19.09
CA PHE A 17 -3.61 25.87 18.63
C PHE A 17 -3.77 26.60 17.29
N GLY A 18 -4.51 26.02 16.34
CA GLY A 18 -4.80 26.65 15.04
C GLY A 18 -5.59 27.96 15.16
N GLU A 19 -6.62 28.02 16.00
CA GLU A 19 -7.40 29.24 16.29
C GLU A 19 -6.54 30.33 16.95
N ALA A 20 -5.53 29.94 17.73
CA ALA A 20 -4.54 30.85 18.32
C ALA A 20 -3.42 31.28 17.35
N GLY A 21 -3.46 30.81 16.09
CA GLY A 21 -2.49 31.17 15.05
C GLY A 21 -1.22 30.32 15.05
N PHE A 22 -1.14 29.27 15.87
CA PHE A 22 -0.03 28.32 15.86
C PHE A 22 -0.20 27.31 14.73
N LYS A 23 0.91 26.97 14.08
CA LYS A 23 0.98 25.96 13.02
C LYS A 23 1.58 24.69 13.58
N LYS A 24 0.93 23.55 13.35
CA LYS A 24 1.48 22.24 13.70
C LYS A 24 2.65 21.90 12.77
N ILE A 25 3.79 21.53 13.35
CA ILE A 25 4.92 21.01 12.58
C ILE A 25 4.54 19.60 12.08
N ALA A 26 4.58 19.40 10.77
CA ALA A 26 4.22 18.12 10.17
C ALA A 26 5.10 16.99 10.70
N GLY A 27 4.48 15.96 11.29
CA GLY A 27 5.20 14.81 11.85
C GLY A 27 5.81 15.02 13.24
N SER A 28 5.49 16.13 13.92
CA SER A 28 5.96 16.44 15.27
C SER A 28 4.79 16.85 16.18
N PRO A 29 4.86 16.60 17.51
CA PRO A 29 3.89 17.14 18.47
C PRO A 29 4.07 18.65 18.74
N VAL A 30 5.02 19.30 18.05
CA VAL A 30 5.36 20.70 18.24
C VAL A 30 4.46 21.61 17.40
N PHE A 31 4.08 22.74 18.01
CA PHE A 31 3.35 23.83 17.37
C PHE A 31 4.23 25.08 17.39
N GLU A 32 4.27 25.81 16.29
CA GLU A 32 5.12 27.00 16.13
C GLU A 32 4.30 28.23 15.72
N ILE A 33 4.80 29.40 16.12
CA ILE A 33 4.28 30.68 15.68
C ILE A 33 5.46 31.63 15.47
N GLU A 34 5.44 32.36 14.35
CA GLU A 34 6.40 33.42 14.08
C GLU A 34 5.86 34.72 14.66
N VAL A 35 6.71 35.45 15.37
CA VAL A 35 6.38 36.70 16.04
C VAL A 35 7.54 37.67 15.85
N ASP A 36 7.24 38.91 15.45
CA ASP A 36 8.25 39.94 15.17
C ASP A 36 8.74 40.64 16.46
N GLU A 37 7.88 40.71 17.48
CA GLU A 37 8.18 41.36 18.76
C GLU A 37 7.88 40.46 19.98
N GLU A 38 8.75 40.49 20.99
CA GLU A 38 8.61 39.66 22.21
C GLU A 38 7.31 39.95 23.00
N ASN A 39 6.81 41.19 22.94
CA ASN A 39 5.56 41.57 23.62
C ASN A 39 4.33 40.89 23.00
N GLU A 40 4.32 40.72 21.68
CA GLU A 40 3.24 40.01 20.98
C GLU A 40 3.26 38.51 21.33
N LEU A 41 4.44 37.93 21.56
CA LEU A 41 4.58 36.53 21.95
C LEU A 41 3.96 36.28 23.32
N ALA A 42 4.19 37.16 24.29
CA ALA A 42 3.62 37.04 25.63
C ALA A 42 2.09 37.05 25.60
N GLU A 43 1.48 37.97 24.84
CA GLU A 43 0.02 38.03 24.69
C GLU A 43 -0.55 36.76 24.04
N LYS A 44 0.13 36.22 23.02
CA LYS A 44 -0.32 35.01 22.33
C LYS A 44 -0.20 33.77 23.21
N ILE A 45 0.88 33.64 23.99
CA ILE A 45 1.05 32.54 24.95
C ILE A 45 -0.01 32.62 26.04
N GLU A 46 -0.32 33.81 26.55
CA GLU A 46 -1.34 34.00 27.59
C GLU A 46 -2.74 33.62 27.08
N ARG A 47 -3.11 34.07 25.86
CA ARG A 47 -4.39 33.67 25.22
C ARG A 47 -4.48 32.17 24.97
N LEU A 48 -3.37 31.56 24.55
CA LEU A 48 -3.28 30.12 24.35
C LEU A 48 -3.44 29.39 25.69
N HIS A 49 -2.76 29.85 26.75
CA HIS A 49 -2.88 29.29 28.10
C HIS A 49 -4.31 29.31 28.59
N GLN A 50 -5.03 30.42 28.42
CA GLN A 50 -6.43 30.56 28.81
C GLN A 50 -7.33 29.58 28.03
N SER A 51 -7.09 29.38 26.74
CA SER A 51 -7.86 28.45 25.89
C SER A 51 -7.60 26.97 26.18
N LEU A 52 -6.39 26.66 26.64
CA LEU A 52 -5.95 25.32 27.06
C LEU A 52 -6.21 25.03 28.54
N LYS A 53 -6.69 26.02 29.30
CA LYS A 53 -7.07 25.84 30.70
C LYS A 53 -8.12 24.74 30.82
N ASN A 54 -7.89 23.82 31.76
CA ASN A 54 -8.70 22.62 31.98
C ASN A 54 -8.71 21.60 30.83
N ALA A 55 -7.81 21.72 29.84
CA ALA A 55 -7.71 20.75 28.75
C ALA A 55 -6.93 19.48 29.11
N GLY A 56 -6.30 19.42 30.30
CA GLY A 56 -5.58 18.25 30.80
C GLY A 56 -4.20 18.02 30.15
N ILE A 57 -3.61 19.06 29.55
CA ILE A 57 -2.34 18.97 28.83
C ILE A 57 -1.20 19.69 29.56
N ILE A 58 0.01 19.18 29.37
CA ILE A 58 1.26 19.85 29.75
C ILE A 58 1.93 20.29 28.46
N TYR A 59 2.28 21.56 28.37
CA TYR A 59 3.04 22.11 27.25
C TYR A 59 4.22 22.92 27.77
N ILE A 60 5.29 23.00 26.98
CA ILE A 60 6.52 23.71 27.33
C ILE A 60 6.72 24.82 26.29
N PRO A 61 6.46 26.10 26.62
CA PRO A 61 6.78 27.18 25.71
C PRO A 61 8.29 27.30 25.57
N SER A 62 8.77 27.38 24.33
CA SER A 62 10.20 27.52 24.02
C SER A 62 10.39 28.57 22.93
N ILE A 63 11.35 29.46 23.11
CA ILE A 63 11.78 30.40 22.07
C ILE A 63 12.99 29.78 21.40
N ILE A 64 12.88 29.54 20.10
CA ILE A 64 13.94 28.93 19.29
C ILE A 64 14.31 29.86 18.15
N ARG A 65 15.58 29.83 17.75
CA ARG A 65 16.03 30.63 16.60
C ARG A 65 15.50 30.02 15.30
N PRO A 66 15.32 30.81 14.22
CA PRO A 66 14.83 30.30 12.93
C PRO A 66 15.61 29.09 12.40
N ALA A 67 16.93 29.04 12.60
CA ALA A 67 17.77 27.91 12.22
C ALA A 67 17.48 26.63 13.03
N GLU A 68 17.20 26.75 14.32
CA GLU A 68 16.85 25.64 15.21
C GLU A 68 15.42 25.14 14.93
N ALA A 69 14.49 26.06 14.63
CA ALA A 69 13.13 25.73 14.17
C ALA A 69 13.18 24.91 12.87
N GLN A 70 14.05 25.28 11.94
CA GLN A 70 14.24 24.52 10.71
C GLN A 70 14.72 23.09 10.96
N GLN A 71 15.66 22.89 11.88
CA GLN A 71 16.13 21.55 12.26
C GLN A 71 15.04 20.68 12.88
N LEU A 72 14.20 21.27 13.76
CA LEU A 72 13.05 20.61 14.36
C LEU A 72 12.00 20.21 13.31
N ARG A 73 11.73 21.07 12.33
CA ARG A 73 10.86 20.74 11.19
C ARG A 73 11.42 19.58 10.39
N SER A 74 12.74 19.57 10.14
CA SER A 74 13.38 18.50 9.38
C SER A 74 13.40 17.16 10.14
N ALA A 75 13.54 17.15 11.47
CA ALA A 75 13.63 15.90 12.25
C ALA A 75 12.44 14.93 12.02
N GLY A 76 11.20 15.44 12.00
CA GLY A 76 10.02 14.60 11.74
C GLY A 76 9.95 14.04 10.32
N TYR A 77 10.58 14.70 9.35
CA TYR A 77 10.73 14.17 7.98
C TYR A 77 11.84 13.12 7.91
N LYS A 78 12.93 13.26 8.67
CA LYS A 78 14.02 12.28 8.75
C LYS A 78 13.52 10.91 9.23
N GLU A 79 12.68 10.87 10.28
CA GLU A 79 12.07 9.62 10.76
C GLU A 79 11.20 8.92 9.69
N ARG A 80 10.46 9.69 8.89
CA ARG A 80 9.65 9.14 7.79
C ARG A 80 10.50 8.62 6.64
N MET A 81 11.65 9.26 6.37
CA MET A 81 12.60 8.80 5.36
C MET A 81 13.26 7.48 5.74
N ASP A 82 13.48 7.20 7.02
CA ASP A 82 13.97 5.90 7.45
C ASP A 82 12.99 4.77 7.12
N LEU A 83 11.67 5.02 7.23
CA LEU A 83 10.65 4.08 6.75
C LEU A 83 10.71 3.88 5.24
N TRP A 84 11.04 4.92 4.47
CA TRP A 84 11.18 4.84 3.01
C TRP A 84 12.42 4.06 2.61
N ARG A 85 13.53 4.22 3.34
CA ARG A 85 14.74 3.42 3.15
C ARG A 85 14.48 1.93 3.38
N ILE A 86 13.64 1.57 4.36
CA ILE A 86 13.20 0.18 4.57
C ILE A 86 12.43 -0.37 3.35
N LEU A 87 11.68 0.49 2.66
CA LEU A 87 10.98 0.14 1.41
C LEU A 87 11.90 0.11 0.18
N GLY A 88 13.21 0.31 0.36
CA GLY A 88 14.20 0.29 -0.72
C GLY A 88 14.28 1.59 -1.52
N ILE A 89 13.64 2.66 -1.05
CA ILE A 89 13.71 3.98 -1.68
C ILE A 89 15.04 4.65 -1.30
N ASP A 90 15.79 5.12 -2.29
CA ASP A 90 16.95 5.98 -2.05
C ASP A 90 16.48 7.38 -1.63
N VAL A 91 16.82 7.73 -0.39
CA VAL A 91 16.40 8.95 0.28
C VAL A 91 17.54 9.96 0.43
N ASP A 92 18.75 9.67 -0.05
CA ASP A 92 19.92 10.52 0.19
C ASP A 92 19.79 11.88 -0.52
N GLU A 93 19.21 11.89 -1.73
CA GLU A 93 18.82 13.12 -2.44
C GLU A 93 17.78 13.91 -1.63
N LEU A 94 16.80 13.23 -1.03
CA LEU A 94 15.73 13.85 -0.26
C LEU A 94 16.22 14.43 1.07
N PHE A 95 17.16 13.76 1.75
CA PHE A 95 17.80 14.25 2.97
C PHE A 95 18.54 15.56 2.71
N ASN A 96 19.28 15.66 1.61
CA ASN A 96 19.93 16.89 1.21
C ASN A 96 18.90 18.00 0.95
N LEU A 97 17.85 17.71 0.16
CA LEU A 97 16.80 18.71 -0.11
C LEU A 97 16.09 19.17 1.17
N LEU A 98 15.89 18.28 2.15
CA LEU A 98 15.25 18.62 3.42
C LEU A 98 16.05 19.64 4.25
N GLU A 99 17.37 19.71 4.08
CA GLU A 99 18.24 20.65 4.79
C GLU A 99 18.31 22.03 4.11
N TYR A 100 18.19 22.07 2.78
CA TYR A 100 18.40 23.29 1.99
C TYR A 100 17.15 23.89 1.34
N ASP A 101 16.14 23.08 1.00
CA ASP A 101 14.97 23.51 0.23
C ASP A 101 13.74 22.62 0.49
N LEU A 102 12.89 23.06 1.42
CA LEU A 102 11.70 22.30 1.84
C LEU A 102 10.66 22.14 0.72
N GLU A 103 10.55 23.11 -0.19
CA GLU A 103 9.59 23.05 -1.29
C GLU A 103 10.02 22.03 -2.34
N LYS A 104 11.29 22.07 -2.75
CA LYS A 104 11.85 21.05 -3.65
C LYS A 104 11.84 19.67 -3.02
N PHE A 105 12.13 19.58 -1.72
CA PHE A 105 12.00 18.34 -0.97
C PHE A 105 10.60 17.74 -1.11
N ARG A 106 9.54 18.53 -0.84
CA ARG A 106 8.15 18.04 -0.93
C ARG A 106 7.78 17.55 -2.33
N ALA A 107 8.13 18.32 -3.36
CA ALA A 107 7.85 17.96 -4.75
C ALA A 107 8.56 16.65 -5.14
N ARG A 108 9.87 16.55 -4.83
CA ARG A 108 10.68 15.36 -5.14
C ARG A 108 10.22 14.13 -4.35
N ALA A 109 9.90 14.31 -3.07
CA ALA A 109 9.40 13.23 -2.22
C ALA A 109 8.08 12.64 -2.75
N MET A 110 7.17 13.49 -3.24
CA MET A 110 5.92 13.02 -3.86
C MET A 110 6.17 12.27 -5.16
N GLU A 111 7.11 12.72 -5.99
CA GLU A 111 7.47 12.05 -7.24
C GLU A 111 8.05 10.66 -6.97
N VAL A 112 9.04 10.57 -6.08
CA VAL A 112 9.69 9.30 -5.70
C VAL A 112 8.67 8.34 -5.11
N PHE A 113 7.81 8.82 -4.21
CA PHE A 113 6.75 7.99 -3.62
C PHE A 113 5.78 7.48 -4.67
N LYS A 114 5.36 8.33 -5.61
CA LYS A 114 4.45 7.94 -6.69
C LYS A 114 5.07 6.86 -7.60
N MET A 115 6.32 7.05 -8.00
CA MET A 115 7.05 6.07 -8.82
C MET A 115 7.09 4.71 -8.15
N GLU A 116 7.33 4.67 -6.84
CA GLU A 116 7.42 3.43 -6.09
C GLU A 116 6.05 2.74 -5.92
N VAL A 117 4.99 3.52 -5.67
CA VAL A 117 3.61 3.01 -5.65
C VAL A 117 3.23 2.42 -7.00
N ASP A 118 3.55 3.13 -8.09
CA ASP A 118 3.28 2.66 -9.45
C ASP A 118 4.04 1.36 -9.76
N ARG A 119 5.31 1.26 -9.33
CA ARG A 119 6.12 0.03 -9.45
C ARG A 119 5.48 -1.16 -8.73
N ILE A 120 5.10 -0.98 -7.46
CA ILE A 120 4.44 -2.03 -6.66
C ILE A 120 3.11 -2.44 -7.30
N ALA A 121 2.33 -1.47 -7.78
CA ALA A 121 1.06 -1.72 -8.45
C ALA A 121 1.25 -2.56 -9.72
N MET A 122 2.25 -2.24 -10.55
CA MET A 122 2.59 -3.00 -11.75
C MET A 122 3.04 -4.43 -11.43
N GLU A 123 3.88 -4.61 -10.40
CA GLU A 123 4.33 -5.93 -9.96
C GLU A 123 3.17 -6.79 -9.46
N ARG A 124 2.25 -6.21 -8.68
CA ARG A 124 1.03 -6.90 -8.22
C ARG A 124 0.05 -7.21 -9.34
N GLU A 125 -0.14 -6.31 -10.29
CA GLU A 125 -1.00 -6.58 -11.43
C GLU A 125 -0.45 -7.75 -12.27
N LYS A 126 0.88 -7.80 -12.46
CA LYS A 126 1.54 -8.90 -13.16
C LYS A 126 1.36 -10.22 -12.42
N GLU A 127 1.62 -10.26 -11.11
CA GLU A 127 1.42 -11.46 -10.30
C GLU A 127 -0.04 -11.95 -10.34
N LEU A 128 -1.01 -11.03 -10.20
CA LEU A 128 -2.43 -11.37 -10.29
C LEU A 128 -2.84 -11.86 -11.68
N ARG A 129 -2.16 -11.41 -12.74
CA ARG A 129 -2.38 -11.91 -14.11
C ARG A 129 -1.85 -13.33 -14.25
N GLU A 130 -0.65 -13.60 -13.78
CA GLU A 130 -0.04 -14.93 -13.81
C GLU A 130 -0.85 -15.94 -12.98
N ILE A 131 -1.36 -15.54 -11.81
CA ILE A 131 -2.25 -16.37 -10.99
C ILE A 131 -3.53 -16.69 -11.76
N ARG A 132 -4.21 -15.67 -12.33
CA ARG A 132 -5.45 -15.87 -13.09
C ARG A 132 -5.26 -16.78 -14.30
N GLU A 133 -4.16 -16.63 -15.02
CA GLU A 133 -3.83 -17.50 -16.16
C GLU A 133 -3.66 -18.96 -15.72
N ARG A 134 -2.94 -19.19 -14.61
CA ARG A 134 -2.80 -20.55 -14.04
C ARG A 134 -4.14 -21.11 -13.58
N GLU A 135 -4.97 -20.32 -12.91
CA GLU A 135 -6.30 -20.74 -12.47
C GLU A 135 -7.19 -21.12 -13.65
N LEU A 136 -7.17 -20.35 -14.74
CA LEU A 136 -7.93 -20.67 -15.95
C LEU A 136 -7.47 -22.00 -16.58
N ILE A 137 -6.15 -22.21 -16.66
CA ILE A 137 -5.57 -23.47 -17.15
C ILE A 137 -5.99 -24.64 -16.26
N GLU A 138 -5.87 -24.50 -14.93
CA GLU A 138 -6.26 -25.57 -14.00
C GLU A 138 -7.76 -25.82 -14.00
N GLN A 139 -8.60 -24.78 -14.14
CA GLN A 139 -10.04 -24.94 -14.32
C GLN A 139 -10.37 -25.70 -15.61
N ALA A 140 -9.70 -25.38 -16.72
CA ALA A 140 -9.86 -26.09 -17.98
C ALA A 140 -9.47 -27.57 -17.85
N LYS A 141 -8.32 -27.87 -17.23
CA LYS A 141 -7.89 -29.24 -16.93
C LYS A 141 -8.88 -29.99 -16.05
N ASN A 142 -9.42 -29.34 -15.02
CA ASN A 142 -10.42 -29.97 -14.15
C ASN A 142 -11.72 -30.26 -14.89
N LYS A 143 -12.19 -29.38 -15.78
CA LYS A 143 -13.34 -29.65 -16.65
C LYS A 143 -13.10 -30.85 -17.58
N ILE A 144 -11.89 -31.01 -18.12
CA ILE A 144 -11.51 -32.19 -18.92
C ILE A 144 -11.63 -33.46 -18.05
N VAL A 145 -11.01 -33.46 -16.87
CA VAL A 145 -11.06 -34.63 -15.97
C VAL A 145 -12.48 -34.94 -15.52
N GLU A 146 -13.30 -33.94 -15.23
CA GLU A 146 -14.70 -34.15 -14.82
C GLU A 146 -15.55 -34.70 -15.96
N SER A 147 -15.41 -34.15 -17.17
CA SER A 147 -16.18 -34.62 -18.33
C SER A 147 -15.79 -36.04 -18.77
N THR A 148 -14.54 -36.45 -18.56
CA THR A 148 -14.06 -37.82 -18.86
C THR A 148 -14.49 -38.88 -17.83
N LYS A 149 -15.20 -38.52 -16.77
CA LYS A 149 -15.79 -39.47 -15.80
C LYS A 149 -17.10 -40.11 -16.29
N VAL A 150 -17.68 -39.63 -17.39
CA VAL A 150 -18.91 -40.21 -17.94
C VAL A 150 -18.67 -41.63 -18.45
N GLU A 151 -19.69 -42.49 -18.37
CA GLU A 151 -19.61 -43.84 -18.91
C GLU A 151 -19.29 -43.81 -20.41
N GLY A 152 -18.17 -44.44 -20.78
CA GLY A 152 -17.69 -44.45 -22.17
C GLY A 152 -16.61 -43.43 -22.51
N GLY A 153 -16.31 -42.49 -21.60
CA GLY A 153 -15.32 -41.44 -21.81
C GLY A 153 -15.79 -40.31 -22.72
N GLN A 154 -14.86 -39.43 -23.09
CA GLN A 154 -15.09 -38.32 -24.03
C GLN A 154 -14.11 -38.38 -25.19
N THR A 155 -14.57 -38.08 -26.40
CA THR A 155 -13.67 -37.87 -27.55
C THR A 155 -13.02 -36.48 -27.49
N PHE A 156 -11.91 -36.31 -28.23
CA PHE A 156 -11.24 -35.01 -28.36
C PHE A 156 -12.20 -33.88 -28.78
N GLN A 157 -13.09 -34.15 -29.74
CA GLN A 157 -14.04 -33.17 -30.27
C GLN A 157 -15.15 -32.81 -29.27
N GLU A 158 -15.50 -33.71 -28.35
CA GLU A 158 -16.45 -33.42 -27.27
C GLU A 158 -15.77 -32.58 -26.18
N LEU A 159 -14.53 -32.90 -25.81
CA LEU A 159 -13.73 -32.11 -24.87
C LEU A 159 -13.51 -30.68 -25.38
N LEU A 160 -13.22 -30.52 -26.67
CA LEU A 160 -13.05 -29.21 -27.30
C LEU A 160 -14.29 -28.33 -27.15
N LYS A 161 -15.49 -28.91 -27.34
CA LYS A 161 -16.76 -28.21 -27.17
C LYS A 161 -17.05 -27.85 -25.71
N ILE A 162 -16.65 -28.70 -24.76
CA ILE A 162 -16.90 -28.51 -23.32
C ILE A 162 -15.99 -27.41 -22.75
N VAL A 163 -14.72 -27.42 -23.12
CA VAL A 163 -13.71 -26.52 -22.55
C VAL A 163 -13.68 -25.18 -23.30
N GLY A 164 -13.98 -25.17 -24.60
CA GLY A 164 -14.05 -23.95 -25.40
C GLY A 164 -12.69 -23.28 -25.65
N ILE A 165 -11.62 -24.07 -25.67
CA ILE A 165 -10.25 -23.64 -26.00
C ILE A 165 -9.88 -24.08 -27.42
N ASP A 166 -8.74 -23.63 -27.93
CA ASP A 166 -8.22 -24.06 -29.22
C ASP A 166 -7.69 -25.51 -29.18
N GLU A 167 -7.57 -26.13 -30.36
CA GLU A 167 -7.18 -27.54 -30.48
C GLU A 167 -5.75 -27.81 -29.99
N ASP A 168 -4.81 -26.89 -30.23
CA ASP A 168 -3.40 -27.06 -29.83
C ASP A 168 -3.27 -27.03 -28.31
N SER A 169 -3.92 -26.05 -27.66
CA SER A 169 -3.99 -25.96 -26.19
C SER A 169 -4.66 -27.19 -25.58
N LEU A 170 -5.75 -27.69 -26.17
CA LEU A 170 -6.42 -28.89 -25.69
C LEU A 170 -5.53 -30.12 -25.81
N SER A 171 -4.81 -30.29 -26.94
CA SER A 171 -3.88 -31.39 -27.14
C SER A 171 -2.81 -31.41 -26.06
N GLN A 172 -2.16 -30.27 -25.81
CA GLN A 172 -1.12 -30.14 -24.78
C GLN A 172 -1.65 -30.46 -23.38
N MET A 173 -2.85 -29.97 -23.04
CA MET A 173 -3.47 -30.25 -21.74
C MET A 173 -3.82 -31.73 -21.57
N ILE A 174 -4.32 -32.38 -22.63
CA ILE A 174 -4.62 -33.81 -22.62
C ILE A 174 -3.34 -34.63 -22.45
N ASP A 175 -2.28 -34.32 -23.20
CA ASP A 175 -0.99 -34.99 -23.09
C ASP A 175 -0.43 -34.90 -21.66
N GLU A 176 -0.49 -33.70 -21.05
CA GLU A 176 -0.08 -33.49 -19.66
C GLU A 176 -0.95 -34.29 -18.68
N LEU A 177 -2.27 -34.34 -18.88
CA LEU A 177 -3.18 -35.09 -18.02
C LEU A 177 -3.00 -36.61 -18.15
N VAL A 178 -2.66 -37.10 -19.35
CA VAL A 178 -2.32 -38.51 -19.60
C VAL A 178 -0.98 -38.86 -18.95
N GLU A 179 0.04 -38.01 -19.10
CA GLU A 179 1.36 -38.20 -18.49
C GLU A 179 1.27 -38.22 -16.95
N LYS A 180 0.47 -37.32 -16.37
CA LYS A 180 0.18 -37.30 -14.93
C LYS A 180 -0.77 -38.41 -14.47
N GLY A 181 -1.23 -39.26 -15.39
CA GLY A 181 -2.11 -40.39 -15.11
C GLY A 181 -3.52 -39.99 -14.64
N ARG A 182 -3.94 -38.73 -14.81
CA ARG A 182 -5.28 -38.28 -14.43
C ARG A 182 -6.37 -38.77 -15.39
N ILE A 183 -6.01 -38.99 -16.65
CA ILE A 183 -6.87 -39.59 -17.68
C ILE A 183 -6.07 -40.64 -18.47
N ARG A 184 -6.78 -41.51 -19.18
CA ARG A 184 -6.22 -42.53 -20.08
C ARG A 184 -6.88 -42.42 -21.45
N ALA A 185 -6.09 -42.58 -22.49
CA ALA A 185 -6.59 -42.67 -23.86
C ALA A 185 -6.84 -44.15 -24.21
N GLU A 186 -8.08 -44.48 -24.58
CA GLU A 186 -8.48 -45.80 -25.06
C GLU A 186 -8.95 -45.72 -26.52
N GLN A 187 -8.55 -46.70 -27.32
CA GLN A 187 -9.06 -46.83 -28.69
C GLN A 187 -10.34 -47.68 -28.68
N ARG A 188 -11.48 -47.07 -28.99
CA ARG A 188 -12.77 -47.76 -29.15
C ARG A 188 -13.19 -47.73 -30.61
N GLY A 189 -12.89 -48.83 -31.32
CA GLY A 189 -13.12 -48.95 -32.75
C GLY A 189 -12.23 -47.97 -33.54
N ARG A 190 -12.85 -47.00 -34.24
CA ARG A 190 -12.14 -45.98 -35.04
C ARG A 190 -11.89 -44.66 -34.30
N ARG A 191 -12.29 -44.54 -33.04
CA ARG A 191 -12.19 -43.30 -32.26
C ARG A 191 -11.29 -43.50 -31.04
N VAL A 192 -10.59 -42.43 -30.66
CA VAL A 192 -9.89 -42.34 -29.38
C VAL A 192 -10.83 -41.66 -28.39
N VAL A 193 -11.02 -42.29 -27.23
CA VAL A 193 -11.78 -41.75 -26.11
C VAL A 193 -10.88 -41.59 -24.90
N TYR A 194 -11.08 -40.52 -24.13
CA TYR A 194 -10.37 -40.22 -22.91
C TYR A 194 -11.26 -40.54 -21.72
N ILE A 195 -10.72 -41.28 -20.77
CA ILE A 195 -11.43 -41.76 -19.58
C ILE A 195 -10.64 -41.34 -18.36
N ALA A 196 -11.33 -40.82 -17.33
CA ALA A 196 -10.69 -40.51 -16.06
C ALA A 196 -10.09 -41.78 -15.43
N SER A 197 -8.86 -41.68 -14.93
CA SER A 197 -8.15 -42.83 -14.35
C SER A 197 -8.63 -43.19 -12.96
#